data_AF-A0A7J7ZUP8-F1
#
_entry.id   AF-A0A7J7ZUP8-F1
#
_cell.length_a   1.000
_cell.length_b   1.000
_cell.length_c   1.000
_cell.angle_alpha   90.00
_cell.angle_beta   90.00
_cell.angle_gamma   90.00
#
_symmetry.space_group_name_H-M   'P 1'
#
loop_
_entity.id
_entity.type
_entity.pdbx_description
1 polymer ?
#
loop_
_entity_poly.entity_id
_entity_poly.type
_entity_poly.pdbx_seq_one_letter_code
_entity_poly.pdbx_strand_id
1 'polypeptide(L)'
;MNRPHARNALGHVFVSELLGALARLRDDRHVRVLLFRSGVKGVFCAASSAVMGLIETTRGLLPGAGGTQRLPRCLGVALAKELIFTGRRLSGTQAQALGLVNHAVAQNEEGNAAYHRARELAQEILPQAPIAVRLGKVAIDRGMEVDIASGMAIEGMCYAQNIPTQDRLEGMAAFREKRPPRFVGE
;
A
#
# COMPACT_ATOMS: atom_id res chain seq x y z
N MET A 1 4.91 6.00 -12.84
CA MET A 1 4.09 6.20 -14.06
C MET A 1 4.46 7.55 -14.69
N ASN A 2 4.85 7.60 -15.97
CA ASN A 2 5.30 8.84 -16.63
C ASN A 2 4.65 9.02 -18.02
N ARG A 3 3.34 9.28 -18.05
CA ARG A 3 2.55 9.52 -19.26
C ARG A 3 1.72 10.80 -19.09
N PRO A 4 2.37 11.98 -18.97
CA PRO A 4 1.69 13.24 -18.68
C PRO A 4 0.66 13.62 -19.75
N HIS A 5 0.96 13.37 -21.03
CA HIS A 5 0.06 13.62 -22.16
C HIS A 5 -1.27 12.86 -22.05
N ALA A 6 -1.26 11.67 -21.43
CA ALA A 6 -2.44 10.82 -21.22
C ALA A 6 -2.95 10.88 -19.77
N ARG A 7 -2.45 11.82 -18.95
CA ARG A 7 -2.76 11.93 -17.51
C ARG A 7 -2.60 10.60 -16.75
N ASN A 8 -1.59 9.79 -17.13
CA ASN A 8 -1.36 8.44 -16.61
C ASN A 8 -2.56 7.47 -16.73
N ALA A 9 -3.45 7.66 -17.72
CA ALA A 9 -4.57 6.76 -17.98
C ALA A 9 -4.11 5.30 -18.23
N LEU A 10 -4.85 4.33 -17.69
CA LEU A 10 -4.52 2.90 -17.72
C LEU A 10 -4.91 2.23 -19.06
N GLY A 11 -4.23 2.60 -20.14
CA GLY A 11 -4.39 1.91 -21.44
C GLY A 11 -3.78 0.51 -21.45
N HIS A 12 -4.19 -0.34 -22.39
CA HIS A 12 -3.78 -1.75 -22.47
C HIS A 12 -2.26 -1.95 -22.44
N VAL A 13 -1.50 -1.17 -23.24
CA VAL A 13 -0.04 -1.24 -23.28
C VAL A 13 0.57 -0.96 -21.91
N PHE A 14 0.14 0.12 -21.26
CA PHE A 14 0.65 0.52 -19.96
C PHE A 14 0.33 -0.51 -18.86
N VAL A 15 -0.88 -1.07 -18.87
CA VAL A 15 -1.26 -2.13 -17.93
C VAL A 15 -0.39 -3.38 -18.16
N SER A 16 -0.14 -3.78 -19.40
CA SER A 16 0.73 -4.90 -19.73
C SER A 16 2.17 -4.67 -19.23
N GLU A 17 2.76 -3.50 -19.52
CA GLU A 17 4.10 -3.12 -19.02
C GLU A 17 4.18 -3.12 -17.50
N LEU A 18 3.15 -2.56 -16.84
CA LEU A 18 3.07 -2.51 -15.38
C LEU A 18 3.01 -3.92 -14.79
N LEU A 19 2.15 -4.79 -15.33
CA LEU A 19 2.04 -6.17 -14.87
C LEU A 19 3.34 -6.94 -15.10
N GLY A 20 4.02 -6.73 -16.23
CA GLY A 20 5.33 -7.31 -16.50
C GLY A 20 6.42 -6.81 -15.53
N ALA A 21 6.40 -5.52 -15.16
CA ALA A 21 7.29 -4.98 -14.14
C ALA A 21 7.02 -5.57 -12.76
N LEU A 22 5.74 -5.66 -12.35
CA LEU A 22 5.34 -6.25 -11.08
C LEU A 22 5.66 -7.74 -11.00
N ALA A 23 5.51 -8.48 -12.10
CA ALA A 23 5.87 -9.90 -12.17
C ALA A 23 7.36 -10.11 -11.92
N ARG A 24 8.24 -9.29 -12.52
CA ARG A 24 9.69 -9.33 -12.27
C ARG A 24 10.05 -9.03 -10.82
N LEU A 25 9.38 -8.04 -10.21
CA LEU A 25 9.64 -7.64 -8.83
C LEU A 25 9.11 -8.62 -7.79
N ARG A 26 8.07 -9.40 -8.13
CA ARG A 26 7.45 -10.36 -7.20
C ARG A 26 8.46 -11.38 -6.67
N ASP A 27 9.37 -11.82 -7.53
CA ASP A 27 10.31 -12.89 -7.23
C ASP A 27 11.71 -12.35 -6.85
N ASP A 28 11.89 -11.02 -6.84
CA ASP A 28 13.14 -10.36 -6.42
C ASP A 28 13.25 -10.29 -4.89
N ARG A 29 14.17 -11.09 -4.36
CA ARG A 29 14.39 -11.21 -2.91
C ARG A 29 15.06 -9.98 -2.28
N HIS A 30 15.73 -9.13 -3.07
CA HIS A 30 16.40 -7.92 -2.58
C HIS A 30 15.42 -6.76 -2.37
N VAL A 31 14.28 -6.77 -3.06
CA VAL A 31 13.26 -5.74 -2.89
C VAL A 31 12.62 -5.89 -1.51
N ARG A 32 12.74 -4.84 -0.69
CA ARG A 32 12.15 -4.73 0.65
C ARG A 32 10.86 -3.92 0.66
N VAL A 33 10.82 -2.82 -0.10
CA VAL A 33 9.67 -1.93 -0.21
C VAL A 33 9.53 -1.47 -1.67
N LEU A 34 8.29 -1.47 -2.19
CA LEU A 34 7.97 -0.94 -3.51
C LEU A 34 7.16 0.35 -3.37
N LEU A 35 7.70 1.45 -3.89
CA LEU A 35 6.97 2.72 -3.97
C LEU A 35 6.26 2.85 -5.31
N PHE A 36 4.95 2.71 -5.32
CA PHE A 36 4.15 3.00 -6.51
C PHE A 36 3.80 4.48 -6.57
N ARG A 37 4.54 5.23 -7.40
CA ARG A 37 4.24 6.65 -7.63
C ARG A 37 3.75 6.94 -9.03
N SER A 38 2.84 7.88 -9.08
CA SER A 38 2.42 8.53 -10.30
C SER A 38 3.24 9.81 -10.50
N GLY A 39 3.62 10.12 -11.74
CA GLY A 39 4.08 11.47 -12.12
C GLY A 39 2.94 12.51 -12.10
N VAL A 40 1.71 12.08 -11.81
CA VAL A 40 0.57 12.93 -11.45
C VAL A 40 0.15 12.67 -9.98
N LYS A 41 -0.54 13.59 -9.32
CA LYS A 41 -0.70 13.62 -7.83
C LYS A 41 -1.58 12.47 -7.23
N GLY A 42 -1.21 11.87 -6.07
CA GLY A 42 -2.05 11.00 -5.17
C GLY A 42 -1.41 9.68 -4.63
N VAL A 43 -2.00 9.02 -3.58
CA VAL A 43 -1.83 7.63 -2.98
C VAL A 43 -1.72 7.61 -1.41
N PHE A 44 -1.38 6.48 -0.74
CA PHE A 44 -1.26 6.20 0.73
C PHE A 44 -0.70 7.35 1.56
N CYS A 45 0.23 8.08 0.96
CA CYS A 45 0.54 9.46 1.28
C CYS A 45 0.03 10.33 0.13
N ALA A 46 -0.78 11.33 0.44
CA ALA A 46 -1.33 12.27 -0.54
C ALA A 46 -0.81 13.68 -0.27
N ALA A 47 -0.69 14.50 -1.31
CA ALA A 47 -0.64 15.94 -1.09
C ALA A 47 -2.02 16.39 -0.58
N SER A 48 -2.08 17.34 0.34
CA SER A 48 -3.34 17.90 0.85
C SER A 48 -4.25 18.43 -0.27
N SER A 49 -3.63 18.94 -1.34
CA SER A 49 -4.29 19.43 -2.56
C SER A 49 -4.56 18.36 -3.63
N ALA A 50 -4.19 17.09 -3.40
CA ALA A 50 -4.50 16.01 -4.33
C ALA A 50 -6.02 15.82 -4.42
N VAL A 51 -6.53 15.43 -5.60
CA VAL A 51 -7.96 15.18 -5.81
C VAL A 51 -8.15 13.74 -6.22
N MET A 52 -9.04 13.01 -5.53
CA MET A 52 -9.28 11.59 -5.76
C MET A 52 -10.76 11.23 -5.60
N GLY A 53 -11.21 10.19 -6.29
CA GLY A 53 -12.59 9.69 -6.21
C GLY A 53 -12.89 8.66 -7.29
N LEU A 54 -13.94 7.88 -7.07
CA LEU A 54 -14.51 6.95 -8.05
C LEU A 54 -15.72 7.63 -8.69
N ILE A 55 -15.55 8.11 -9.92
CA ILE A 55 -16.52 8.95 -10.63
C ILE A 55 -17.28 8.21 -11.74
N GLU A 56 -17.18 6.88 -11.79
CA GLU A 56 -17.71 6.04 -12.85
C GLU A 56 -19.23 6.20 -13.03
N THR A 57 -19.97 6.37 -11.92
CA THR A 57 -21.43 6.56 -11.91
C THR A 57 -21.87 7.84 -12.63
N THR A 58 -21.05 8.90 -12.61
CA THR A 58 -21.31 10.13 -13.37
C THR A 58 -21.19 9.95 -14.89
N ARG A 59 -20.81 8.75 -15.34
CA ARG A 59 -20.64 8.36 -16.74
C ARG A 59 -21.44 7.10 -17.10
N GLY A 60 -22.40 6.70 -16.25
CA GLY A 60 -23.20 5.49 -16.47
C GLY A 60 -22.43 4.17 -16.29
N LEU A 61 -21.30 4.20 -15.58
CA LEU A 61 -20.45 3.04 -15.32
C LEU A 61 -20.42 2.73 -13.81
N LEU A 62 -19.96 1.53 -13.46
CA LEU A 62 -19.54 1.21 -12.08
C LEU A 62 -18.02 1.10 -11.98
N PRO A 63 -17.42 1.27 -10.79
CA PRO A 63 -16.00 0.99 -10.58
C PRO A 63 -15.64 -0.47 -10.87
N GLY A 64 -14.98 -0.72 -12.00
CA GLY A 64 -14.72 -2.08 -12.52
C GLY A 64 -13.41 -2.74 -12.06
N ALA A 65 -12.48 -1.98 -11.47
CA ALA A 65 -11.15 -2.47 -11.05
C ALA A 65 -11.09 -2.86 -9.55
N GLY A 66 -12.24 -3.22 -8.97
CA GLY A 66 -12.39 -3.60 -7.56
C GLY A 66 -12.62 -2.42 -6.60
N GLY A 67 -12.93 -1.22 -7.11
CA GLY A 67 -13.31 -0.07 -6.28
C GLY A 67 -14.53 -0.33 -5.39
N THR A 68 -15.51 -1.06 -5.91
CA THR A 68 -16.71 -1.51 -5.17
C THR A 68 -16.41 -2.52 -4.05
N GLN A 69 -15.21 -3.09 -4.02
CA GLN A 69 -14.79 -4.07 -3.01
C GLN A 69 -13.84 -3.46 -1.98
N ARG A 70 -12.84 -2.70 -2.45
CA ARG A 70 -11.79 -2.14 -1.59
C ARG A 70 -12.22 -0.88 -0.86
N LEU A 71 -13.00 0.01 -1.51
CA LEU A 71 -13.47 1.23 -0.86
C LEU A 71 -14.35 0.96 0.37
N PRO A 72 -15.37 0.07 0.33
CA PRO A 72 -16.16 -0.23 1.54
C PRO A 72 -15.37 -0.97 2.63
N ARG A 73 -14.35 -1.75 2.30
CA ARG A 73 -13.44 -2.35 3.29
C ARG A 73 -12.54 -1.30 3.96
N CYS A 74 -12.22 -0.22 3.24
CA CYS A 74 -11.38 0.87 3.74
C CYS A 74 -12.17 1.90 4.57
N LEU A 75 -13.37 2.28 4.11
CA LEU A 75 -14.14 3.41 4.67
C LEU A 75 -15.46 3.01 5.33
N GLY A 76 -15.80 1.73 5.32
CA GLY A 76 -17.14 1.25 5.65
C GLY A 76 -18.13 1.41 4.50
N VAL A 77 -19.19 0.59 4.55
CA VAL A 77 -20.18 0.47 3.45
C VAL A 77 -20.95 1.76 3.20
N ALA A 78 -21.35 2.48 4.25
CA ALA A 78 -22.19 3.68 4.13
C ALA A 78 -21.46 4.81 3.37
N LEU A 79 -20.25 5.15 3.82
CA LEU A 79 -19.45 6.20 3.18
C LEU A 79 -19.00 5.81 1.78
N ALA A 80 -18.62 4.54 1.56
CA ALA A 80 -18.28 4.07 0.22
C ALA A 80 -19.46 4.19 -0.76
N LYS A 81 -20.69 3.87 -0.32
CA LYS A 81 -21.91 4.09 -1.12
C LYS A 81 -22.10 5.57 -1.42
N GLU A 82 -21.99 6.46 -0.43
CA GLU A 82 -22.11 7.91 -0.66
C GLU A 82 -21.12 8.38 -1.74
N LEU A 83 -19.85 8.03 -1.62
CA LEU A 83 -18.81 8.46 -2.56
C LEU A 83 -19.02 7.88 -3.97
N ILE A 84 -19.35 6.59 -4.08
CA ILE A 84 -19.59 5.94 -5.38
C ILE A 84 -20.87 6.47 -6.02
N PHE A 85 -21.96 6.61 -5.28
CA PHE A 85 -23.26 7.02 -5.83
C PHE A 85 -23.24 8.49 -6.26
N THR A 86 -22.57 9.35 -5.51
CA THR A 86 -22.45 10.77 -5.85
C THR A 86 -21.33 11.06 -6.86
N GLY A 87 -20.39 10.13 -7.05
CA GLY A 87 -19.17 10.39 -7.81
C GLY A 87 -18.33 11.53 -7.21
N ARG A 88 -18.44 11.79 -5.90
CA ARG A 88 -17.78 12.92 -5.24
C ARG A 88 -16.27 12.74 -5.27
N ARG A 89 -15.56 13.84 -5.53
CA ARG A 89 -14.10 13.92 -5.40
C ARG A 89 -13.73 14.52 -4.06
N LEU A 90 -12.67 13.99 -3.46
CA LEU A 90 -12.11 14.40 -2.19
C LEU A 90 -10.75 15.06 -2.40
N SER A 91 -10.46 16.10 -1.62
CA SER A 91 -9.09 16.58 -1.44
C SER A 91 -8.26 15.57 -0.63
N GLY A 92 -6.93 15.69 -0.65
CA GLY A 92 -6.05 14.86 0.17
C GLY A 92 -6.34 15.00 1.66
N THR A 93 -6.63 16.23 2.10
CA THR A 93 -7.02 16.51 3.49
C THR A 93 -8.33 15.81 3.87
N GLN A 94 -9.35 15.88 3.01
CA GLN A 94 -10.62 15.18 3.24
C GLN A 94 -10.42 13.67 3.21
N ALA A 95 -9.60 13.16 2.28
CA ALA A 95 -9.27 11.75 2.20
C ALA A 95 -8.59 11.25 3.48
N GLN A 96 -7.68 12.03 4.09
CA GLN A 96 -7.07 11.67 5.36
C GLN A 96 -8.09 11.68 6.50
N ALA A 97 -8.92 12.73 6.59
CA ALA A 97 -9.92 12.87 7.64
C ALA A 97 -10.94 11.71 7.64
N LEU A 98 -11.24 11.17 6.45
CA LEU A 98 -12.13 10.02 6.28
C LEU A 98 -11.43 8.67 6.42
N GLY A 99 -10.09 8.62 6.50
CA GLY A 99 -9.32 7.38 6.57
C GLY A 99 -9.04 6.70 5.22
N LEU A 100 -9.23 7.39 4.09
CA LEU A 100 -8.92 6.88 2.75
C LEU A 100 -7.42 6.87 2.46
N VAL A 101 -6.68 7.80 3.08
CA VAL A 101 -5.21 7.85 3.06
C VAL A 101 -4.70 8.01 4.49
N ASN A 102 -3.52 7.47 4.78
CA ASN A 102 -2.96 7.53 6.13
C ASN A 102 -2.32 8.90 6.42
N HIS A 103 -1.77 9.54 5.38
CA HIS A 103 -1.10 10.84 5.51
C HIS A 103 -1.50 11.78 4.38
N ALA A 104 -1.90 13.01 4.71
CA ALA A 104 -1.93 14.14 3.80
C ALA A 104 -0.85 15.14 4.21
N VAL A 105 0.01 15.50 3.27
CA VAL A 105 1.11 16.45 3.49
C VAL A 105 0.91 17.70 2.65
N ALA A 106 1.30 18.87 3.18
CA ALA A 106 1.30 20.10 2.42
C ALA A 106 2.16 19.93 1.16
N GLN A 107 1.66 20.40 0.01
CA GLN A 107 2.37 20.26 -1.24
C GLN A 107 3.57 21.21 -1.28
N ASN A 108 4.73 20.72 -1.71
CA ASN A 108 5.92 21.52 -1.92
C ASN A 108 5.98 22.05 -3.37
N GLU A 109 6.92 22.96 -3.64
CA GLU A 109 7.09 23.58 -4.96
C GLU A 109 7.38 22.56 -6.06
N GLU A 110 8.13 21.51 -5.73
CA GLU A 110 8.48 20.40 -6.65
C GLU A 110 7.30 19.45 -6.95
N GLY A 111 6.19 19.58 -6.22
CA GLY A 111 4.99 18.76 -6.43
C GLY A 111 5.11 17.30 -6.00
N ASN A 112 6.15 16.94 -5.24
CA ASN A 112 6.54 15.58 -4.86
C ASN A 112 6.47 15.35 -3.33
N ALA A 113 5.85 16.22 -2.54
CA ALA A 113 5.78 16.10 -1.07
C ALA A 113 5.24 14.74 -0.61
N ALA A 114 4.20 14.22 -1.27
CA ALA A 114 3.65 12.90 -0.99
C ALA A 114 4.67 11.76 -1.19
N TYR A 115 5.55 11.90 -2.18
CA TYR A 115 6.63 10.95 -2.43
C TYR A 115 7.71 11.02 -1.35
N HIS A 116 8.08 12.20 -0.89
CA HIS A 116 9.00 12.35 0.24
C HIS A 116 8.46 11.65 1.49
N ARG A 117 7.18 11.87 1.81
CA ARG A 117 6.55 11.19 2.94
C ARG A 117 6.51 9.67 2.77
N ALA A 118 6.21 9.19 1.57
CA ALA A 118 6.25 7.76 1.28
C ALA A 118 7.67 7.17 1.38
N ARG A 119 8.70 7.96 1.03
CA ARG A 119 10.10 7.56 1.15
C ARG A 119 10.54 7.47 2.62
N GLU A 120 10.11 8.41 3.46
CA GLU A 120 10.33 8.35 4.91
C GLU A 120 9.73 7.07 5.51
N LEU A 121 8.47 6.76 5.19
CA LEU A 121 7.84 5.51 5.63
C LEU A 121 8.59 4.27 5.12
N ALA A 122 9.09 4.29 3.89
CA ALA A 122 9.92 3.21 3.38
C ALA A 122 11.20 3.07 4.21
N GLN A 123 11.85 4.18 4.58
CA GLN A 123 13.05 4.19 5.43
C GLN A 123 12.77 3.66 6.84
N GLU A 124 11.56 3.82 7.37
CA GLU A 124 11.14 3.22 8.64
C GLU A 124 10.97 1.68 8.55
N ILE A 125 10.54 1.18 7.38
CA ILE A 125 10.35 -0.25 7.12
C ILE A 125 11.67 -0.97 6.76
N LEU A 126 12.59 -0.31 6.06
CA LEU A 126 13.87 -0.89 5.62
C LEU A 126 14.69 -1.60 6.70
N PRO A 127 14.81 -1.08 7.95
CA PRO A 127 15.58 -1.76 8.99
C PRO A 127 14.84 -2.95 9.64
N GLN A 128 13.59 -3.25 9.26
CA GLN A 128 12.84 -4.37 9.81
C GLN A 128 13.22 -5.70 9.15
N ALA A 129 13.01 -6.81 9.88
CA ALA A 129 13.29 -8.16 9.39
C ALA A 129 12.48 -8.47 8.12
N PRO A 130 13.11 -8.65 6.95
CA PRO A 130 12.42 -8.76 5.67
C PRO A 130 11.43 -9.92 5.57
N ILE A 131 11.79 -11.08 6.10
CA ILE A 131 10.91 -12.26 6.11
C ILE A 131 9.70 -11.97 7.01
N ALA A 132 9.91 -11.39 8.20
CA ALA A 132 8.83 -11.03 9.11
C ALA A 132 7.86 -10.01 8.50
N VAL A 133 8.35 -8.98 7.82
CA VAL A 133 7.51 -7.98 7.13
C VAL A 133 6.67 -8.64 6.02
N ARG A 134 7.28 -9.52 5.21
CA ARG A 134 6.56 -10.25 4.14
C ARG A 134 5.48 -11.16 4.71
N LEU A 135 5.80 -11.94 5.73
CA LEU A 135 4.87 -12.88 6.37
C LEU A 135 3.77 -12.13 7.13
N GLY A 136 4.09 -11.03 7.81
CA GLY A 136 3.11 -10.16 8.46
C GLY A 136 2.10 -9.60 7.47
N LYS A 137 2.56 -9.16 6.28
CA LYS A 137 1.66 -8.76 5.19
C LYS A 137 0.74 -9.91 4.75
N VAL A 138 1.27 -11.12 4.55
CA VAL A 138 0.46 -12.27 4.15
C VAL A 138 -0.59 -12.60 5.22
N ALA A 139 -0.21 -12.61 6.49
CA ALA A 139 -1.11 -12.87 7.61
C ALA A 139 -2.26 -11.86 7.66
N ILE A 140 -1.97 -10.57 7.51
CA ILE A 140 -2.98 -9.50 7.49
C ILE A 140 -3.87 -9.61 6.24
N ASP A 141 -3.27 -9.63 5.04
CA ASP A 141 -4.01 -9.58 3.78
C ASP A 141 -4.93 -10.80 3.60
N ARG A 142 -4.49 -11.99 4.05
CA ARG A 142 -5.28 -13.22 3.93
C ARG A 142 -6.21 -13.43 5.12
N GLY A 143 -5.77 -13.13 6.33
CA GLY A 143 -6.58 -13.28 7.54
C GLY A 143 -7.82 -12.38 7.55
N MET A 144 -7.72 -11.18 6.97
CA MET A 144 -8.84 -10.23 6.87
C MET A 144 -9.98 -10.68 5.94
N GLU A 145 -9.76 -11.68 5.07
CA GLU A 145 -10.77 -12.17 4.12
C GLU A 145 -11.42 -13.49 4.58
N VAL A 146 -11.16 -13.93 5.80
CA VAL A 146 -11.72 -15.16 6.39
C VAL A 146 -12.28 -14.88 7.79
N ASP A 147 -12.91 -15.89 8.41
CA ASP A 147 -13.31 -15.80 9.81
C ASP A 147 -12.08 -15.76 10.74
N ILE A 148 -12.29 -15.31 11.97
CA ILE A 148 -11.20 -15.10 12.93
C ILE A 148 -10.42 -16.37 13.25
N ALA A 149 -11.06 -17.55 13.31
CA ALA A 149 -10.37 -18.80 13.62
C ALA A 149 -9.44 -19.21 12.47
N SER A 150 -9.94 -19.11 11.22
CA SER A 150 -9.12 -19.30 10.03
C SER A 150 -7.98 -18.27 9.94
N GLY A 151 -8.24 -17.01 10.31
CA GLY A 151 -7.24 -15.94 10.35
C GLY A 151 -6.11 -16.23 11.35
N MET A 152 -6.44 -16.70 12.55
CA MET A 152 -5.47 -17.12 13.55
C MET A 152 -4.63 -18.32 13.08
N ALA A 153 -5.23 -19.27 12.35
CA ALA A 153 -4.50 -20.39 11.77
C ALA A 153 -3.48 -19.91 10.71
N ILE A 154 -3.88 -18.96 9.84
CA ILE A 154 -2.97 -18.33 8.86
C ILE A 154 -1.82 -17.61 9.56
N GLU A 155 -2.10 -16.86 10.63
CA GLU A 155 -1.08 -16.20 11.43
C GLU A 155 -0.09 -17.22 12.00
N GLY A 156 -0.58 -18.32 12.60
CA GLY A 156 0.27 -19.38 13.13
C GLY A 156 1.19 -20.00 12.07
N MET A 157 0.67 -20.25 10.86
CA MET A 157 1.48 -20.74 9.73
C MET A 157 2.54 -19.74 9.27
N CYS A 158 2.21 -18.45 9.25
CA CYS A 158 3.17 -17.39 8.92
C CYS A 158 4.25 -17.29 10.00
N TYR A 159 3.86 -17.31 11.28
CA TYR A 159 4.79 -17.24 12.39
C TYR A 159 5.73 -18.46 12.43
N ALA A 160 5.22 -19.66 12.17
CA ALA A 160 6.02 -20.88 12.09
C ALA A 160 7.15 -20.80 11.05
N GLN A 161 6.91 -20.15 9.90
CA GLN A 161 7.95 -19.89 8.89
C GLN A 161 8.99 -18.87 9.33
N ASN A 162 8.63 -17.93 10.22
CA ASN A 162 9.55 -16.93 10.74
C ASN A 162 10.48 -17.49 11.83
N ILE A 163 10.05 -18.51 12.59
CA ILE A 163 10.83 -19.12 13.68
C ILE A 163 12.23 -19.59 13.26
N PRO A 164 12.42 -20.37 12.17
CA PRO A 164 13.73 -20.91 11.81
C PRO A 164 14.67 -19.91 11.11
N THR A 165 14.31 -18.63 10.99
CA THR A 165 15.12 -17.63 10.28
C THR A 165 16.36 -17.19 11.07
N GLN A 166 17.44 -16.86 10.35
CA GLN A 166 18.62 -16.23 10.93
C GLN A 166 18.28 -14.83 11.45
N ASP A 167 17.41 -14.10 10.74
CA ASP A 167 16.96 -12.77 11.16
C ASP A 167 16.32 -12.79 12.56
N ARG A 168 15.53 -13.82 12.90
CA ARG A 168 14.99 -13.94 14.26
C ARG A 168 16.09 -14.12 15.30
N LEU A 169 17.09 -14.96 15.02
CA LEU A 169 18.23 -15.18 15.93
C LEU A 169 19.03 -13.89 16.13
N GLU A 170 19.34 -13.19 15.04
CA GLU A 170 20.02 -11.89 15.05
C GLU A 170 19.22 -10.84 15.82
N GLY A 171 17.90 -10.77 15.62
CA GLY A 171 17.04 -9.83 16.35
C GLY A 171 17.10 -10.05 17.87
N MET A 172 17.10 -11.32 18.30
CA MET A 172 17.25 -11.66 19.73
C MET A 172 18.65 -11.37 20.26
N ALA A 173 19.70 -11.65 19.48
CA ALA A 173 21.09 -11.35 19.85
C ALA A 173 21.32 -9.84 19.97
N ALA A 174 20.94 -9.07 18.95
CA ALA A 174 21.05 -7.62 18.91
C ALA A 174 20.30 -6.95 20.08
N PHE A 175 19.12 -7.45 20.43
CA PHE A 175 18.37 -6.97 21.60
C PHE A 175 19.14 -7.22 22.92
N ARG A 176 19.69 -8.42 23.10
CA ARG A 176 20.49 -8.76 24.29
C ARG A 176 21.76 -7.91 24.38
N GLU A 177 22.39 -7.64 23.24
CA GLU A 177 23.63 -6.86 23.12
C GLU A 177 23.40 -5.35 23.05
N LYS A 178 22.14 -4.89 23.06
CA LYS A 178 21.73 -3.47 22.96
C LYS A 178 22.31 -2.75 21.75
N ARG A 179 22.38 -3.44 20.61
CA ARG A 179 22.83 -2.88 19.33
C ARG A 179 21.72 -2.94 18.27
N PRO A 180 21.80 -2.14 17.19
CA PRO A 180 20.91 -2.32 16.05
C PRO A 180 21.09 -3.70 15.40
N PRO A 181 20.00 -4.38 15.01
CA PRO A 181 20.07 -5.65 14.30
C PRO A 181 20.49 -5.45 12.85
N ARG A 182 21.10 -6.47 12.26
CA ARG A 182 21.49 -6.53 10.85
C ARG A 182 20.78 -7.68 10.14
N PHE A 183 19.57 -7.41 9.65
CA PHE A 183 18.79 -8.42 8.96
C PHE A 183 19.21 -8.60 7.50
N VAL A 184 19.30 -9.86 7.07
CA VAL A 184 19.70 -10.25 5.71
C VAL A 184 18.53 -10.86 4.93
N GLY A 185 17.45 -11.25 5.60
CA GLY A 185 16.29 -11.89 4.96
C GLY A 185 16.51 -13.38 4.74
N GLU A 186 17.14 -14.03 5.72
CA GLU A 186 17.42 -15.48 5.79
C GLU A 186 16.95 -16.05 7.13
#